data_AF-A0A842YGX2-F1
#
_entry.id   AF-A0A842YGX2-F1
#
_cell.length_a   1.000
_cell.length_b   1.000
_cell.length_c   1.000
_cell.angle_alpha   90.00
_cell.angle_beta   90.00
_cell.angle_gamma   90.00
#
_symmetry.space_group_name_H-M   'P 1'
#
loop_
_entity.id
_entity.type
_entity.pdbx_description
1 polymer ?
#
loop_
_entity_poly.entity_id
_entity_poly.type
_entity_poly.pdbx_seq_one_letter_code
_entity_poly.pdbx_strand_id
1 'polypeptide(L)'
;IKTKLSHEDAFSKYLIGQGAKINKPYGWQIKILSPESFLRKIGPVLEKRLTESKFRGLTRMLKMNFWKYELGLWFEDGKLVKVEQTSDAGRILGMNPYATIQLFLGFRSREDLEYAYPDFYVRDGLGELIDVLFPRKPGYIHYCY
;
A
#
# COMPACT_ATOMS: atom_id res chain seq x y z
N ILE A 1 8.41 -33.12 4.46
CA ILE A 1 8.16 -32.07 5.49
C ILE A 1 7.13 -31.10 4.90
N LYS A 2 6.07 -30.76 5.64
CA LYS A 2 5.14 -29.68 5.27
C LYS A 2 5.40 -28.49 6.19
N THR A 3 5.67 -27.32 5.64
CA THR A 3 5.89 -26.09 6.40
C THR A 3 4.71 -25.14 6.21
N LYS A 4 4.36 -24.37 7.23
CA LYS A 4 3.37 -23.27 7.17
C LYS A 4 4.08 -21.91 7.21
N LEU A 5 5.23 -21.85 6.55
CA LEU A 5 6.07 -20.66 6.50
C LEU A 5 5.76 -19.88 5.23
N SER A 6 6.07 -18.59 5.24
CA SER A 6 6.02 -17.80 4.02
C SER A 6 6.93 -18.39 2.96
N HIS A 7 6.53 -18.33 1.69
CA HIS A 7 7.41 -18.68 0.56
C HIS A 7 8.61 -17.75 0.47
N GLU A 8 8.54 -16.59 1.11
CA GLU A 8 9.61 -15.60 1.16
C GLU A 8 10.66 -15.89 2.24
N ASP A 9 10.36 -16.79 3.17
CA ASP A 9 11.29 -17.22 4.22
C ASP A 9 12.50 -17.96 3.65
N ALA A 10 13.67 -17.76 4.25
CA ALA A 10 14.94 -18.32 3.80
C ALA A 10 14.90 -19.86 3.76
N PHE A 11 14.28 -20.49 4.76
CA PHE A 11 14.16 -21.94 4.82
C PHE A 11 13.20 -22.47 3.73
N SER A 12 12.07 -21.79 3.50
CA SER A 12 11.15 -22.12 2.41
C SER A 12 11.84 -22.00 1.05
N LYS A 13 12.60 -20.93 0.82
CA LYS A 13 13.38 -20.73 -0.43
C LYS A 13 14.40 -21.83 -0.65
N TYR A 14 15.11 -22.23 0.40
CA TYR A 14 16.03 -23.37 0.35
C TYR A 14 15.31 -24.66 -0.05
N LEU A 15 14.20 -25.02 0.61
CA LEU A 15 13.43 -26.22 0.29
C LEU A 15 12.88 -26.21 -1.14
N ILE A 16 12.38 -25.07 -1.62
CA ILE A 16 11.90 -24.89 -3.00
C ILE A 16 13.05 -25.14 -3.98
N GLY A 17 14.25 -24.62 -3.70
CA GLY A 17 15.46 -24.89 -4.50
C GLY A 17 15.87 -26.37 -4.54
N GLN A 18 15.49 -27.15 -3.52
CA GLN A 18 15.70 -28.61 -3.47
C GLN A 18 14.54 -29.42 -4.10
N GLY A 19 13.57 -28.77 -4.75
CA GLY A 19 12.45 -29.43 -5.44
C GLY A 19 11.17 -29.55 -4.62
N ALA A 20 11.04 -28.85 -3.49
CA ALA A 20 9.78 -28.80 -2.75
C ALA A 20 8.67 -28.11 -3.57
N LYS A 21 7.45 -28.64 -3.48
CA LYS A 21 6.27 -28.06 -4.14
C LYS A 21 5.71 -26.89 -3.33
N ILE A 22 5.46 -25.77 -4.01
CA ILE A 22 4.80 -24.61 -3.46
C ILE A 22 3.29 -24.86 -3.42
N ASN A 23 2.69 -24.81 -2.23
CA ASN A 23 1.24 -24.71 -2.11
C ASN A 23 0.81 -23.25 -2.27
N LYS A 24 -0.23 -22.99 -3.07
CA LYS A 24 -0.81 -21.66 -3.26
C LYS A 24 -2.11 -21.56 -2.43
N PRO A 25 -2.02 -21.18 -1.14
CA PRO A 25 -3.22 -21.00 -0.34
C PRO A 25 -4.08 -19.85 -0.88
N TYR A 26 -5.35 -19.82 -0.46
CA TYR A 26 -6.25 -18.72 -0.77
C TYR A 26 -5.66 -17.36 -0.36
N GLY A 27 -5.97 -16.33 -1.13
CA GLY A 27 -5.68 -14.95 -0.75
C GLY A 27 -6.63 -14.50 0.35
N TRP A 28 -6.09 -13.90 1.40
CA TRP A 28 -6.89 -13.29 2.46
C TRP A 28 -7.40 -11.91 2.02
N GLN A 29 -8.70 -11.70 2.13
CA GLN A 29 -9.30 -10.37 1.94
C GLN A 29 -9.29 -9.62 3.27
N ILE A 30 -8.78 -8.39 3.25
CA ILE A 30 -8.73 -7.51 4.42
C ILE A 30 -9.60 -6.29 4.15
N LYS A 31 -10.38 -5.88 5.16
CA LYS A 31 -11.12 -4.63 5.14
C LYS A 31 -10.54 -3.66 6.16
N ILE A 32 -10.20 -2.46 5.71
CA ILE A 32 -9.84 -1.35 6.59
C ILE A 32 -11.13 -0.60 6.94
N LEU A 33 -11.49 -0.58 8.23
CA LEU A 33 -12.74 0.03 8.68
C LEU A 33 -12.70 1.55 8.66
N SER A 34 -11.54 2.13 8.98
CA SER A 34 -11.28 3.57 8.90
C SER A 34 -9.96 3.81 8.17
N PRO A 35 -10.01 4.15 6.86
CA PRO A 35 -8.84 4.50 6.06
C PRO A 35 -8.05 5.66 6.68
N GLU A 36 -8.76 6.66 7.22
CA GLU A 36 -8.16 7.79 7.92
C GLU A 36 -7.34 7.34 9.12
N SER A 37 -7.96 6.60 10.06
CA SER A 37 -7.28 6.15 11.28
C SER A 37 -6.12 5.19 10.97
N PHE A 38 -6.27 4.35 9.93
CA PHE A 38 -5.21 3.47 9.46
C PHE A 38 -4.01 4.28 8.94
N LEU A 39 -4.24 5.25 8.06
CA LEU A 39 -3.18 6.07 7.47
C LEU A 39 -2.47 6.93 8.52
N ARG A 40 -3.21 7.50 9.48
CA ARG A 40 -2.60 8.16 10.65
C ARG A 40 -1.69 7.21 11.43
N LYS A 41 -2.16 5.98 11.68
CA LYS A 41 -1.40 4.96 12.44
C LYS A 41 -0.12 4.51 11.73
N ILE A 42 -0.13 4.41 10.41
CA ILE A 42 1.07 4.06 9.63
C ILE A 42 1.92 5.27 9.25
N GLY A 43 1.54 6.49 9.66
CA GLY A 43 2.26 7.74 9.39
C GLY A 43 3.77 7.64 9.57
N PRO A 44 4.28 7.19 10.74
CA PRO A 44 5.72 7.05 10.97
C PRO A 44 6.45 6.18 9.94
N VAL A 45 5.76 5.18 9.37
CA VAL A 45 6.32 4.32 8.31
C VAL A 45 6.41 5.08 6.99
N LEU A 46 5.40 5.90 6.66
CA LEU A 46 5.41 6.75 5.47
C LEU A 46 6.51 7.81 5.55
N GLU A 47 6.67 8.45 6.71
CA GLU A 47 7.72 9.45 6.97
C GLU A 47 9.13 8.88 6.83
N LYS A 48 9.35 7.67 7.35
CA LYS A 48 10.61 6.95 7.19
C LYS A 48 10.91 6.69 5.71
N ARG A 49 9.91 6.21 4.94
CA ARG A 49 10.04 5.96 3.50
C ARG A 49 10.39 7.24 2.73
N LEU A 50 9.76 8.37 3.08
CA LEU A 50 10.08 9.66 2.47
C LEU A 50 11.52 10.07 2.76
N THR A 51 11.96 9.94 4.01
CA THR A 51 13.33 10.28 4.45
C THR A 51 14.41 9.48 3.72
N GLU A 52 14.13 8.22 3.41
CA GLU A 52 15.00 7.29 2.68
C GLU A 52 14.92 7.44 1.14
N SER A 53 14.11 8.37 0.64
CA SER A 53 13.87 8.58 -0.79
C SER A 53 14.30 9.97 -1.27
N LYS A 54 14.15 10.22 -2.58
CA LYS A 54 14.32 11.56 -3.18
C LYS A 54 13.26 12.59 -2.75
N PHE A 55 12.17 12.15 -2.09
CA PHE A 55 11.10 13.00 -1.59
C PHE A 55 11.29 13.39 -0.11
N ARG A 56 12.53 13.35 0.40
CA ARG A 56 12.85 13.87 1.73
C ARG A 56 12.42 15.34 1.85
N GLY A 57 11.82 15.71 2.97
CA GLY A 57 11.34 17.08 3.18
C GLY A 57 10.06 17.43 2.41
N LEU A 58 9.33 16.42 1.88
CA LEU A 58 8.09 16.64 1.15
C LEU A 58 7.13 17.54 1.95
N THR A 59 6.77 18.67 1.35
CA THR A 59 5.73 19.57 1.87
C THR A 59 4.63 19.69 0.82
N ARG A 60 3.57 18.90 0.98
CA ARG A 60 2.48 18.77 0.00
C ARG A 60 1.27 18.10 0.63
N MET A 61 0.08 18.49 0.17
CA MET A 61 -1.16 17.75 0.39
C MET A 61 -1.39 16.73 -0.73
N LEU A 62 -1.51 15.45 -0.38
CA LEU A 62 -1.98 14.41 -1.30
C LEU A 62 -3.48 14.23 -1.12
N LYS A 63 -4.25 14.46 -2.17
CA LYS A 63 -5.70 14.29 -2.14
C LYS A 63 -6.09 13.02 -2.89
N MET A 64 -6.70 12.07 -2.19
CA MET A 64 -7.13 10.78 -2.68
C MET A 64 -8.65 10.77 -2.86
N ASN A 65 -9.13 10.48 -4.07
CA ASN A 65 -10.55 10.42 -4.39
C ASN A 65 -11.04 8.97 -4.38
N PHE A 66 -11.88 8.60 -3.41
CA PHE A 66 -12.42 7.26 -3.24
C PHE A 66 -13.82 7.04 -3.83
N TRP A 67 -14.28 7.92 -4.72
CA TRP A 67 -15.64 8.05 -5.31
C TRP A 67 -16.83 8.12 -4.33
N LYS A 68 -16.70 7.55 -3.13
CA LYS A 68 -17.64 7.60 -2.02
C LYS A 68 -17.29 8.67 -1.00
N TYR A 69 -16.00 8.97 -0.88
CA TYR A 69 -15.43 9.97 0.02
C TYR A 69 -14.07 10.40 -0.54
N GLU A 70 -13.48 11.42 0.05
CA GLU A 70 -12.15 11.87 -0.32
C GLU A 70 -11.31 12.05 0.93
N LEU A 71 -10.01 11.84 0.79
CA LEU A 71 -9.08 11.89 1.90
C LEU A 71 -7.86 12.73 1.53
N GLY A 72 -7.53 13.70 2.38
CA GLY A 72 -6.30 14.46 2.31
C GLY A 72 -5.24 13.88 3.26
N LEU A 73 -4.00 13.81 2.80
CA LEU A 73 -2.82 13.59 3.62
C LEU A 73 -1.92 14.81 3.50
N TRP A 74 -1.66 15.50 4.60
CA TRP A 74 -0.81 16.68 4.62
C TRP A 74 0.58 16.30 5.11
N PHE A 75 1.56 16.53 4.25
CA PHE A 75 2.96 16.40 4.60
C PHE A 75 3.59 17.77 4.76
N GLU A 76 4.37 17.96 5.83
CA GLU A 76 5.19 19.14 6.09
C GLU A 76 6.59 18.68 6.50
N ASP A 77 7.61 19.12 5.76
CA ASP A 77 9.01 18.70 5.94
C ASP A 77 9.17 17.16 6.06
N GLY A 78 8.42 16.41 5.23
CA GLY A 78 8.43 14.95 5.20
C GLY A 78 7.66 14.27 6.35
N LYS A 79 7.02 15.03 7.24
CA LYS A 79 6.17 14.51 8.33
C LYS A 79 4.70 14.53 7.97
N LEU A 80 3.97 13.48 8.36
CA LEU A 80 2.52 13.41 8.15
C LEU A 80 1.81 14.15 9.29
N VAL A 81 1.48 15.42 9.06
CA VAL A 81 0.88 16.27 10.10
C VAL A 81 -0.62 16.02 10.26
N LYS A 82 -1.30 15.60 9.18
CA LYS A 82 -2.76 15.52 9.16
C LYS A 82 -3.25 14.48 8.14
N VAL A 83 -4.33 13.78 8.48
CA VAL A 83 -5.07 12.90 7.54
C VAL A 83 -6.55 13.06 7.80
N GLU A 84 -7.32 13.65 6.90
CA GLU A 84 -8.73 13.97 7.15
C GLU A 84 -9.53 13.90 5.85
N GLN A 85 -10.85 13.80 5.99
CA GLN A 85 -11.73 13.96 4.84
C GLN A 85 -11.57 15.35 4.22
N THR A 86 -11.72 15.39 2.89
CA THR A 86 -11.72 16.64 2.11
C THR A 86 -12.91 16.60 1.14
N SER A 87 -13.20 17.72 0.48
CA SER A 87 -14.33 17.85 -0.47
C SER A 87 -13.90 18.35 -1.85
N ASP A 88 -12.61 18.20 -2.19
CA ASP A 88 -12.04 18.63 -3.47
C ASP A 88 -10.73 17.89 -3.79
N ALA A 89 -10.77 16.56 -3.89
CA ALA A 89 -9.59 15.76 -4.27
C ALA A 89 -9.26 15.82 -5.77
N GLY A 90 -10.20 16.32 -6.58
CA GLY A 90 -10.06 16.34 -8.03
C GLY A 90 -9.89 14.94 -8.61
N ARG A 91 -9.16 14.85 -9.71
CA ARG A 91 -8.95 13.60 -10.49
C ARG A 91 -7.48 13.30 -10.72
N ILE A 92 -6.65 13.53 -9.71
CA ILE A 92 -5.21 13.24 -9.74
C ILE A 92 -4.94 11.83 -9.18
N LEU A 93 -5.46 11.53 -7.99
CA LEU A 93 -5.36 10.21 -7.35
C LEU A 93 -6.75 9.57 -7.26
N GLY A 94 -7.10 8.76 -8.25
CA GLY A 94 -8.29 7.92 -8.22
C GLY A 94 -8.00 6.65 -7.42
N MET A 95 -8.76 6.42 -6.36
CA MET A 95 -8.56 5.32 -5.43
C MET A 95 -9.82 4.45 -5.36
N ASN A 96 -9.79 3.25 -5.94
CA ASN A 96 -10.87 2.29 -5.70
C ASN A 96 -10.88 1.89 -4.20
N PRO A 97 -11.97 2.09 -3.44
CA PRO A 97 -12.02 1.88 -1.98
C PRO A 97 -11.86 0.43 -1.57
N TYR A 98 -12.05 -0.52 -2.49
CA TYR A 98 -11.82 -1.93 -2.25
C TYR A 98 -10.41 -2.37 -2.68
N ALA A 99 -9.92 -1.83 -3.80
CA ALA A 99 -8.61 -2.22 -4.32
C ALA A 99 -7.44 -1.53 -3.60
N THR A 100 -7.61 -0.27 -3.18
CA THR A 100 -6.55 0.56 -2.56
C THR A 100 -6.02 -0.04 -1.26
N ILE A 101 -6.82 -0.89 -0.58
CA ILE A 101 -6.37 -1.64 0.60
C ILE A 101 -5.16 -2.53 0.24
N GLN A 102 -5.15 -3.11 -0.96
CA GLN A 102 -4.03 -3.94 -1.44
C GLN A 102 -2.75 -3.11 -1.63
N LEU A 103 -2.86 -1.84 -2.03
CA LEU A 103 -1.74 -0.91 -2.11
C LEU A 103 -1.21 -0.57 -0.72
N PHE A 104 -2.10 -0.18 0.18
CA PHE A 104 -1.75 0.23 1.55
C PHE A 104 -1.03 -0.87 2.34
N LEU A 105 -1.41 -2.13 2.11
CA LEU A 105 -0.77 -3.30 2.71
C LEU A 105 0.47 -3.79 1.93
N GLY A 106 0.78 -3.19 0.78
CA GLY A 106 1.90 -3.56 -0.09
C GLY A 106 1.70 -4.86 -0.87
N PHE A 107 0.48 -5.42 -0.90
CA PHE A 107 0.18 -6.67 -1.61
C PHE A 107 0.25 -6.50 -3.14
N ARG A 108 -0.25 -5.38 -3.66
CA ARG A 108 -0.18 -4.99 -5.07
C ARG A 108 0.54 -3.65 -5.22
N SER A 109 1.32 -3.50 -6.29
CA SER A 109 1.89 -2.20 -6.66
C SER A 109 0.82 -1.27 -7.22
N ARG A 110 1.14 0.01 -7.34
CA ARG A 110 0.33 0.98 -8.07
C ARG A 110 0.02 0.48 -9.49
N GLU A 111 1.04 0.05 -10.22
CA GLU A 111 0.91 -0.42 -11.61
C GLU A 111 -0.03 -1.62 -11.75
N ASP A 112 0.07 -2.59 -10.83
CA ASP A 112 -0.84 -3.75 -10.80
C ASP A 112 -2.30 -3.29 -10.67
N LEU A 113 -2.56 -2.24 -9.88
CA LEU A 113 -3.90 -1.72 -9.64
C LEU A 113 -4.39 -0.81 -10.77
N GLU A 114 -3.54 0.03 -11.34
CA GLU A 114 -3.88 0.86 -12.52
C GLU A 114 -4.22 -0.02 -13.74
N TYR A 115 -3.53 -1.16 -13.88
CA TYR A 115 -3.85 -2.14 -14.91
C TYR A 115 -5.19 -2.85 -14.66
N ALA A 116 -5.48 -3.21 -13.41
CA ALA A 116 -6.64 -4.05 -13.08
C ALA A 116 -7.95 -3.27 -12.86
N TYR A 117 -7.88 -2.00 -12.46
CA TYR A 117 -9.03 -1.21 -12.04
C TYR A 117 -9.08 0.14 -12.77
N PRO A 118 -10.09 0.41 -13.62
CA PRO A 118 -10.16 1.66 -14.39
C PRO A 118 -10.40 2.90 -13.51
N ASP A 119 -10.94 2.71 -12.30
CA ASP A 119 -11.17 3.77 -11.31
C ASP A 119 -9.98 3.97 -10.36
N PHE A 120 -8.89 3.21 -10.53
CA PHE A 120 -7.63 3.40 -9.84
C PHE A 120 -6.62 4.04 -10.78
N TYR A 121 -6.13 5.24 -10.47
CA TYR A 121 -5.16 5.95 -11.30
C TYR A 121 -4.35 6.95 -10.50
N VAL A 122 -3.10 7.15 -10.90
CA VAL A 122 -2.18 8.15 -10.36
C VAL A 122 -1.67 9.01 -11.51
N ARG A 123 -1.98 10.30 -11.48
CA ARG A 123 -1.62 11.25 -12.54
C ARG A 123 -0.61 12.29 -12.03
N ASP A 124 -0.27 13.23 -12.91
CA ASP A 124 0.53 14.42 -12.58
C ASP A 124 1.94 14.09 -12.02
N GLY A 125 2.55 13.02 -12.55
CA GLY A 125 3.90 12.60 -12.13
C GLY A 125 3.99 12.10 -10.68
N LEU A 126 2.87 11.83 -10.01
CA LEU A 126 2.88 11.34 -8.62
C LEU A 126 3.20 9.84 -8.49
N GLY A 127 3.36 9.11 -9.60
CA GLY A 127 3.57 7.66 -9.62
C GLY A 127 4.68 7.21 -8.68
N GLU A 128 5.88 7.77 -8.86
CA GLU A 128 7.04 7.42 -8.03
C GLU A 128 6.85 7.79 -6.55
N LEU A 129 6.12 8.86 -6.25
CA LEU A 129 5.82 9.23 -4.86
C LEU A 129 4.88 8.19 -4.22
N ILE A 130 3.86 7.74 -4.96
CA ILE A 130 2.96 6.68 -4.49
C ILE A 130 3.72 5.37 -4.30
N ASP A 131 4.67 5.04 -5.18
CA ASP A 131 5.49 3.83 -5.05
C ASP A 131 6.45 3.90 -3.85
N VAL A 132 6.97 5.09 -3.53
CA VAL A 132 7.76 5.32 -2.31
C VAL A 132 6.90 5.20 -1.06
N LEU A 133 5.71 5.80 -1.06
CA LEU A 133 4.81 5.78 0.10
C LEU A 133 4.22 4.40 0.34
N PHE A 134 3.86 3.67 -0.71
CA PHE A 134 3.20 2.36 -0.65
C PHE A 134 3.89 1.33 -1.56
N PRO A 135 5.15 0.97 -1.26
CA PRO A 135 5.90 0.01 -2.06
C PRO A 135 5.28 -1.38 -1.95
N ARG A 136 5.42 -2.17 -3.01
CA ARG A 136 5.11 -3.60 -2.95
C ARG A 136 6.01 -4.26 -1.89
N LYS A 137 5.40 -5.04 -1.01
CA LYS A 137 6.07 -5.78 0.06
C LYS A 137 5.53 -7.21 0.12
N PRO A 138 6.39 -8.19 0.43
CA PRO A 138 5.91 -9.54 0.69
C PRO A 138 5.02 -9.52 1.94
N GLY A 139 3.76 -9.90 1.76
CA GLY A 139 2.79 -10.06 2.84
C GLY A 139 2.55 -11.54 3.13
N TYR A 140 2.54 -11.92 4.40
CA TYR A 140 2.19 -13.27 4.82
C TYR A 140 1.37 -13.21 6.12
N ILE A 141 0.31 -13.99 6.18
CA ILE A 141 -0.50 -14.18 7.38
C ILE A 141 -0.29 -15.61 7.84
N HIS A 142 0.20 -15.78 9.06
CA HIS A 142 0.22 -17.10 9.69
C HIS A 142 -1.21 -17.51 10.00
N TYR A 143 -1.67 -18.61 9.41
CA TYR A 143 -3.01 -19.14 9.65
C TYR A 143 -2.93 -20.56 10.22
N CYS A 144 -3.79 -20.83 11.18
CA CYS A 144 -3.87 -22.10 11.90
C CYS A 144 -4.98 -22.99 11.30
N TYR A 145 -4.84 -23.39 10.04
CA TYR A 145 -5.58 -24.53 9.48
C TYR A 145 -4.56 -25.59 9.05
#